data_AF-A0A536BAC8-F1
#
_entry.id   AF-A0A536BAC8-F1
#
_cell.length_a   1.000
_cell.length_b   1.000
_cell.length_c   1.000
_cell.angle_alpha   90.00
_cell.angle_beta   90.00
_cell.angle_gamma   90.00
#
_symmetry.space_group_name_H-M   'P 1'
#
loop_
_entity.id
_entity.type
_entity.pdbx_description
1 polymer ?
#
loop_
_entity_poly.entity_id
_entity_poly.type
_entity_poly.pdbx_seq_one_letter_code
_entity_poly.pdbx_strand_id
1 'polypeptide(L)' 'MIRVVLPHHLRTLARVGSEVALDVNGTVTQRAVLDALETAYPMLRGTIRDHTT' A
#
# COMPACT_ATOMS: atom_id res chain seq x y z
N MET A 1 3.43 -2.51 -13.10
CA MET A 1 3.77 -3.50 -12.04
C MET A 1 4.95 -3.02 -11.20
N ILE A 2 4.73 -2.77 -9.91
CA ILE A 2 5.72 -2.27 -8.94
C ILE A 2 5.71 -3.20 -7.73
N ARG A 3 6.87 -3.40 -7.10
CA ARG A 3 6.98 -4.16 -5.85
C ARG A 3 7.17 -3.20 -4.69
N VAL A 4 6.26 -3.23 -3.72
CA VAL A 4 6.31 -2.40 -2.52
C VAL A 4 6.73 -3.28 -1.36
N VAL A 5 7.85 -2.91 -0.74
CA VAL A 5 8.33 -3.58 0.49
C VAL A 5 7.62 -2.95 1.67
N LEU A 6 6.92 -3.77 2.45
CA LEU A 6 6.22 -3.28 3.63
C LEU A 6 7.07 -3.47 4.90
N PRO A 7 7.05 -2.52 5.84
CA PRO A 7 7.55 -2.72 7.21
C PRO A 7 6.85 -3.90 7.91
N HIS A 8 7.51 -4.49 8.90
CA HIS A 8 7.03 -5.70 9.60
C HIS A 8 5.59 -5.55 10.14
N HIS A 9 5.27 -4.44 10.80
CA HIS A 9 3.95 -4.20 11.37
C HIS A 9 2.82 -4.17 10.33
N LEU A 10 3.09 -3.58 9.16
CA LEU A 10 2.10 -3.50 8.08
C LEU A 10 1.91 -4.87 7.41
N ARG A 11 2.96 -5.70 7.34
CA ARG A 11 2.87 -7.07 6.81
C ARG A 11 1.96 -7.95 7.65
N THR A 12 2.09 -7.87 8.97
CA THR A 12 1.23 -8.60 9.91
C THR A 12 -0.22 -8.15 9.79
N LEU A 13 -0.46 -6.84 9.70
CA LEU A 13 -1.81 -6.28 9.54
C LEU A 13 -2.44 -6.71 8.20
N ALA A 14 -1.69 -6.59 7.10
CA ALA A 14 -2.21 -6.93 5.78
C ALA A 14 -2.21 -8.44 5.45
N ARG A 15 -1.65 -9.27 6.33
CA ARG A 15 -1.42 -10.71 6.12
C ARG A 15 -0.69 -10.99 4.79
N VAL A 16 0.26 -10.12 4.46
CA VAL A 16 1.09 -10.21 3.25
C VAL A 16 2.51 -10.60 3.61
N GLY A 17 3.23 -11.15 2.63
CA GLY A 17 4.65 -11.43 2.75
C GLY A 17 5.51 -10.17 2.81
N SER A 18 6.81 -10.33 2.60
CA SER A 18 7.79 -9.22 2.61
C SER A 18 7.47 -8.12 1.60
N GLU A 19 6.82 -8.47 0.50
CA GLU A 19 6.61 -7.60 -0.65
C GLU A 19 5.22 -7.80 -1.25
N VAL A 20 4.67 -6.72 -1.77
CA VAL A 20 3.37 -6.69 -2.44
C VAL A 20 3.56 -6.21 -3.87
N ALA A 21 3.05 -6.98 -4.83
CA ALA A 21 2.99 -6.55 -6.22
C ALA A 21 1.74 -5.70 -6.42
N LEU A 22 1.95 -4.44 -6.82
CA LEU A 22 0.88 -3.50 -7.14
C LEU A 22 0.92 -3.17 -8.61
N ASP A 23 -0.27 -3.12 -9.21
CA ASP A 23 -0.45 -2.52 -10.51
C ASP A 23 -0.96 -1.09 -10.36
N VAL A 24 -0.24 -0.15 -10.94
CA VAL A 24 -0.55 1.28 -10.88
C VAL A 24 -0.84 1.69 -12.31
N ASN A 25 -2.12 1.92 -12.60
CA ASN A 25 -2.55 2.35 -13.91
C ASN A 25 -2.20 3.84 -14.11
N GLY A 26 -1.33 4.14 -15.08
CA GLY A 26 -0.91 5.50 -15.40
C GLY A 26 0.42 5.90 -14.78
N THR A 27 0.57 7.17 -14.39
CA THR A 27 1.84 7.72 -13.88
C THR A 27 2.13 7.17 -12.49
N VAL A 28 3.26 6.48 -12.36
CA VAL A 28 3.76 5.96 -11.09
C VAL A 28 4.21 7.11 -10.19
N THR A 29 3.29 7.59 -9.36
CA THR A 29 3.58 8.58 -8.32
C THR A 29 3.45 7.95 -6.94
N GLN A 30 4.11 8.53 -5.94
CA GLN A 30 4.00 8.04 -4.56
C GLN A 30 2.53 7.97 -4.09
N ARG A 31 1.72 8.99 -4.45
CA ARG A 31 0.28 9.00 -4.15
C ARG A 31 -0.46 7.87 -4.86
N ALA A 32 -0.23 7.65 -6.15
CA ALA A 32 -0.87 6.57 -6.88
C ALA A 32 -0.50 5.17 -6.34
N VAL A 33 0.74 4.97 -5.90
CA VAL A 33 1.17 3.73 -5.24
C VAL A 33 0.45 3.53 -3.91
N LEU A 34 0.36 4.58 -3.09
CA LEU A 34 -0.37 4.53 -1.82
C LEU A 34 -1.86 4.28 -2.02
N ASP A 35 -2.50 4.98 -2.97
CA ASP A 35 -3.92 4.81 -3.28
C ASP A 35 -4.21 3.39 -3.77
N ALA A 36 -3.34 2.83 -4.64
CA ALA A 36 -3.46 1.46 -5.11
C ALA A 36 -3.25 0.44 -3.97
N LEU A 37 -2.25 0.67 -3.10
CA LEU A 37 -1.98 -0.18 -1.94
C LEU A 37 -3.17 -0.20 -0.97
N GLU A 38 -3.73 0.97 -0.68
CA GLU A 38 -4.89 1.11 0.19
C GLU A 38 -6.19 0.55 -0.41
N THR A 39 -6.32 0.61 -1.73
CA THR A 39 -7.45 -0.01 -2.44
C THR A 39 -7.34 -1.54 -2.39
N ALA A 40 -6.14 -2.07 -2.57
CA ALA A 40 -5.89 -3.51 -2.48
C ALA A 40 -5.94 -4.05 -1.04
N TYR A 41 -5.53 -3.24 -0.06
CA TYR A 41 -5.51 -3.59 1.36
C TYR A 41 -6.20 -2.49 2.19
N PRO A 42 -7.55 -2.51 2.26
CA PRO A 42 -8.32 -1.52 2.99
C PRO A 42 -7.95 -1.41 4.47
N MET A 43 -7.44 -2.50 5.07
CA MET A 43 -6.95 -2.54 6.45
C MET A 43 -5.69 -1.71 6.71
N LEU A 44 -4.96 -1.31 5.67
CA LEU A 44 -3.81 -0.41 5.80
C LEU A 44 -4.22 1.07 5.76
N ARG A 45 -5.45 1.39 5.35
CA ARG A 45 -5.98 2.76 5.36
C ARG A 45 -5.96 3.31 6.78
N GLY A 46 -5.50 4.55 6.93
CA GLY A 46 -5.35 5.19 8.25
C GLY A 46 -4.11 4.75 9.04
N THR A 47 -3.42 3.68 8.64
CA THR A 47 -2.16 3.25 9.28
C THR A 47 -0.91 3.77 8.55
N ILE A 48 -1.01 3.97 7.23
CA ILE A 48 0.08 4.47 6.39
C ILE A 48 -0.02 5.98 6.19
N ARG A 49 -1.25 6.47 6.02
CA ARG A 49 -1.55 7.87 5.79
C ARG A 49 -2.79 8.26 6.57
N ASP A 50 -2.74 9.41 7.22
CA ASP A 50 -3.94 10.06 7.74
C ASP A 50 -4.67 10.72 6.57
N HIS A 51 -5.93 10.31 6.36
CA HIS A 51 -6.82 10.87 5.33
C HIS A 51 -7.78 11.92 5.91
N THR A 52 -7.66 12.21 7.20
CA THR A 52 -8.60 13.05 7.96
C THR A 52 -8.14 14.50 8.09
N THR A 53 -6.96 14.86 7.56
CA THR A 53 -6.41 16.22 7.64
C THR A 53 -6.04 16.79 6.28
#